data_AF-A0A0B6XA88-F1
#
_entry.id   AF-A0A0B6XA88-F1
#
_cell.length_a   1.000
_cell.length_b   1.000
_cell.length_c   1.000
_cell.angle_alpha   90.00
_cell.angle_beta   90.00
_cell.angle_gamma   90.00
#
_symmetry.space_group_name_H-M   'P 1'
#
loop_
_entity.id
_entity.type
_entity.pdbx_description
1 polymer ?
#
loop_
_entity_poly.entity_id
_entity_poly.type
_entity_poly.pdbx_seq_one_letter_code
_entity_poly.pdbx_strand_id
1 'polypeptide(L)'
;METLRKHIIDTIIDHAKAEYPNECCGLVIQNSRKQQYIRCRNTAPLPTEQFSMHPVDYAEAEDVGTIVAIVHSHPDATTQPSQLDIAQCDLSQIPWVIVSWPESDIRTIMPTEGIKPLLGRPFVHGIWDCYAIVRDWYRLERDIDIPDFERSDGWWERGENLYMKNYADAGFTECSSELQMGDVIIMQVTAWCRLRWDWMERSPYPVTLSVWRMKCFPVVYWVDVSVRWMGVTLH
;
A
#
# COMPACT_ATOMS: atom_id res chain seq x y z
N MET A 1 -26.53 -2.48 4.60
CA MET A 1 -25.41 -1.68 5.11
C MET A 1 -26.00 -0.55 5.94
N GLU A 2 -25.76 -0.54 7.25
CA GLU A 2 -26.39 0.44 8.15
C GLU A 2 -25.70 1.79 7.97
N THR A 3 -26.42 2.77 7.42
CA THR A 3 -25.95 4.15 7.28
C THR A 3 -25.60 4.72 8.66
N LEU A 4 -24.49 5.48 8.76
CA LEU A 4 -24.11 6.16 10.00
C LEU A 4 -25.27 7.01 10.53
N ARG A 5 -25.56 6.88 11.82
CA ARG A 5 -26.63 7.64 12.46
C ARG A 5 -26.25 9.12 12.53
N LYS A 6 -27.23 10.01 12.39
CA LYS A 6 -27.01 11.47 12.39
C LYS A 6 -26.17 11.98 13.58
N HIS A 7 -26.45 11.53 14.79
CA HIS A 7 -25.68 11.97 15.97
C HIS A 7 -24.20 11.53 15.93
N ILE A 8 -23.89 10.42 15.25
CA ILE A 8 -22.51 9.96 15.04
C ILE A 8 -21.79 10.92 14.09
N ILE A 9 -22.45 11.27 12.98
CA ILE A 9 -21.98 12.27 12.02
C ILE A 9 -21.69 13.61 12.72
N ASP A 10 -22.63 14.10 13.53
CA ASP A 10 -22.46 15.37 14.26
C ASP A 10 -21.22 15.30 15.19
N THR A 11 -21.03 14.18 15.90
CA THR A 11 -19.86 13.99 16.80
C THR A 11 -18.53 13.92 16.05
N ILE A 12 -18.53 13.35 14.84
CA ILE A 12 -17.37 13.30 13.93
C ILE A 12 -17.02 14.71 13.45
N ILE A 13 -18.00 15.49 13.00
CA ILE A 13 -17.79 16.88 12.54
C ILE A 13 -17.26 17.74 13.70
N ASP A 14 -17.83 17.59 14.90
CA ASP A 14 -17.34 18.27 16.10
C ASP A 14 -15.89 17.85 16.46
N HIS A 15 -15.44 16.67 16.06
CA HIS A 15 -14.06 16.23 16.26
C HIS A 15 -13.13 16.87 15.24
N ALA A 16 -13.49 16.83 13.96
CA ALA A 16 -12.73 17.48 12.88
C ALA A 16 -12.53 18.97 13.15
N LYS A 17 -13.58 19.66 13.62
CA LYS A 17 -13.51 21.06 14.04
C LYS A 17 -12.55 21.31 15.20
N ALA A 18 -12.50 20.40 16.18
CA ALA A 18 -11.68 20.56 17.38
C ALA A 18 -10.19 20.32 17.12
N GLU A 19 -9.86 19.42 16.18
CA GLU A 19 -8.48 19.07 15.84
C GLU A 19 -7.88 19.98 14.76
N TYR A 20 -8.70 20.68 13.98
CA TYR A 20 -8.24 21.61 12.95
C TYR A 20 -7.15 22.57 13.48
N PRO A 21 -5.99 22.70 12.80
CA PRO A 21 -5.70 22.30 11.41
C PRO A 21 -5.20 20.85 11.22
N ASN A 22 -5.12 20.05 12.28
CA ASN A 22 -4.72 18.65 12.17
C ASN A 22 -5.85 17.78 11.64
N GLU A 23 -5.51 16.67 10.99
CA GLU A 23 -6.43 15.58 10.74
C GLU A 23 -6.85 14.94 12.07
N CYS A 24 -8.15 14.93 12.33
CA CYS A 24 -8.73 14.07 13.36
C CYS A 24 -8.76 12.62 12.87
N CYS A 25 -8.71 11.66 13.80
CA CYS A 25 -8.95 10.25 13.50
C CYS A 25 -9.80 9.59 14.59
N GLY A 26 -10.54 8.53 14.26
CA GLY A 26 -11.36 7.83 15.23
C GLY A 26 -12.00 6.58 14.69
N LEU A 27 -12.77 5.91 15.55
CA LEU A 27 -13.37 4.61 15.27
C LEU A 27 -14.87 4.67 15.51
N VAL A 28 -15.66 4.12 14.60
CA VAL A 28 -17.05 3.81 14.87
C VAL A 28 -17.12 2.36 15.35
N ILE A 29 -17.59 2.17 16.56
CA ILE A 29 -17.79 0.86 17.17
C ILE A 29 -19.28 0.51 17.21
N GLN A 30 -19.58 -0.77 17.02
CA GLN A 30 -20.90 -1.36 17.20
C GLN A 30 -20.87 -2.23 18.45
N ASN A 31 -21.75 -1.92 19.41
CA ASN A 31 -22.08 -2.80 20.51
C ASN A 31 -23.57 -3.16 20.43
N SER A 32 -23.85 -4.41 20.03
CA SER A 32 -25.21 -4.91 19.78
C SER A 32 -25.97 -4.08 18.74
N ARG A 33 -26.90 -3.21 19.16
CA ARG A 33 -27.68 -2.31 18.27
C ARG A 33 -27.27 -0.84 18.40
N LYS A 34 -26.24 -0.52 19.18
CA LYS A 34 -25.77 0.85 19.39
C LYS A 34 -24.47 1.07 18.64
N GLN A 35 -24.42 2.17 17.89
CA GLN A 35 -23.19 2.72 17.34
C GLN A 35 -22.67 3.79 18.28
N GLN A 36 -21.36 3.89 18.39
CA GLN A 36 -20.67 4.94 19.12
C GLN A 36 -19.42 5.35 18.33
N TYR A 37 -19.13 6.65 18.31
CA TYR A 37 -17.88 7.17 17.79
C TYR A 37 -16.89 7.37 18.93
N ILE A 38 -15.69 6.83 18.77
CA ILE A 38 -14.55 6.99 19.67
C ILE A 38 -13.55 7.90 18.97
N ARG A 39 -13.26 9.04 19.59
CA ARG A 39 -12.19 9.93 19.14
C ARG A 39 -10.85 9.29 19.48
N CYS A 40 -9.92 9.28 18.54
CA CYS A 40 -8.58 8.75 18.73
C CYS A 40 -7.54 9.84 18.49
N ARG A 41 -6.40 9.72 19.16
CA ARG A 41 -5.27 10.63 19.00
C ARG A 41 -4.56 10.35 17.68
N ASN A 42 -4.26 11.41 16.93
CA ASN A 42 -3.38 11.37 15.78
C ASN A 42 -1.90 11.50 16.24
N THR A 43 -1.10 10.47 16.02
CA THR A 43 0.33 10.41 16.34
C THR A 43 1.24 10.51 15.11
N ALA A 44 0.71 10.93 13.96
CA ALA A 44 1.52 11.13 12.76
C ALA A 44 2.58 12.23 12.99
N PRO A 45 3.78 12.10 12.38
CA PRO A 45 4.80 13.15 12.43
C PRO A 45 4.34 14.49 11.83
N LEU A 46 3.45 14.43 10.84
CA LEU A 46 2.86 15.59 10.15
C LEU A 46 1.32 15.46 10.23
N PRO A 47 0.71 15.78 11.38
CA PRO A 47 -0.70 15.53 11.62
C PRO A 47 -1.63 16.41 10.78
N THR A 48 -1.13 17.45 10.12
CA THR A 48 -1.88 18.30 9.19
C THR A 48 -2.06 17.69 7.80
N GLU A 49 -1.31 16.63 7.46
CA GLU A 49 -1.29 16.02 6.12
C GLU A 49 -1.69 14.55 6.11
N GLN A 50 -1.64 13.89 7.27
CA GLN A 50 -1.94 12.47 7.42
C GLN A 50 -2.26 12.14 8.88
N PHE A 51 -2.81 10.96 9.11
CA PHE A 51 -2.99 10.44 10.45
C PHE A 51 -2.29 9.10 10.68
N SER A 52 -1.89 8.88 11.94
CA SER A 52 -1.50 7.59 12.48
C SER A 52 -2.26 7.43 13.78
N MET A 53 -3.17 6.47 13.85
CA MET A 53 -4.01 6.30 15.03
C MET A 53 -3.20 5.75 16.20
N HIS A 54 -3.34 6.35 17.39
CA HIS A 54 -2.65 5.88 18.58
C HIS A 54 -3.06 4.42 18.89
N PRO A 55 -2.11 3.47 19.04
CA PRO A 55 -2.42 2.05 19.13
C PRO A 55 -3.23 1.68 20.38
N VAL A 56 -3.02 2.40 21.50
CA VAL A 56 -3.82 2.20 22.72
C VAL A 56 -5.27 2.62 22.51
N ASP A 57 -5.54 3.71 21.78
CA ASP A 57 -6.92 4.16 21.56
C ASP A 57 -7.67 3.15 20.67
N TYR A 58 -6.96 2.54 19.73
CA TYR A 58 -7.49 1.46 18.89
C TYR A 58 -7.83 0.22 19.73
N ALA A 59 -6.89 -0.25 20.54
CA ALA A 59 -7.10 -1.42 21.41
C ALA A 59 -8.24 -1.19 22.42
N GLU A 60 -8.30 -0.01 23.05
CA GLU A 60 -9.38 0.35 23.96
C GLU A 60 -10.75 0.37 23.25
N ALA A 61 -10.82 0.78 21.98
CA ALA A 61 -12.06 0.75 21.22
C ALA A 61 -12.51 -0.69 20.90
N GLU A 62 -11.57 -1.59 20.58
CA GLU A 62 -11.85 -3.02 20.36
C GLU A 62 -12.40 -3.70 21.63
N ASP A 63 -11.91 -3.32 22.81
CA ASP A 63 -12.40 -3.84 24.09
C ASP A 63 -13.86 -3.43 24.37
N VAL A 64 -14.34 -2.32 23.79
CA VAL A 64 -15.70 -1.80 24.01
C VAL A 64 -16.72 -2.37 23.01
N GLY A 65 -16.31 -2.68 21.78
CA GLY A 65 -17.19 -3.22 20.74
C GLY A 65 -16.50 -3.51 19.42
N THR A 66 -17.26 -4.02 18.45
CA THR A 66 -16.72 -4.33 17.12
C THR A 66 -16.50 -3.04 16.34
N ILE A 67 -15.29 -2.80 15.87
CA ILE A 67 -14.99 -1.69 14.95
C ILE A 67 -15.71 -1.96 13.63
N VAL A 68 -16.55 -1.01 13.22
CA VAL A 68 -17.34 -1.09 11.97
C VAL A 68 -16.99 -0.01 10.95
N ALA A 69 -16.24 1.03 11.35
CA ALA A 69 -15.63 1.97 10.44
C ALA A 69 -14.43 2.69 11.07
N ILE A 70 -13.46 3.07 10.24
CA ILE A 70 -12.39 4.00 10.58
C ILE A 70 -12.78 5.39 10.05
N VAL A 71 -12.49 6.44 10.81
CA VAL A 71 -12.85 7.82 10.47
C VAL A 71 -11.61 8.69 10.47
N HIS A 72 -11.45 9.54 9.47
CA HIS A 72 -10.49 10.64 9.51
C HIS A 72 -11.04 11.89 8.80
N SER A 73 -10.40 13.03 9.02
CA SER A 73 -10.77 14.29 8.37
C SER A 73 -9.73 14.76 7.36
N HIS A 74 -10.19 15.42 6.29
CA HIS A 74 -9.37 16.21 5.39
C HIS A 74 -9.54 17.71 5.71
N PRO A 75 -8.54 18.38 6.31
CA PRO A 75 -8.52 19.82 6.51
C PRO A 75 -8.37 20.56 5.19
N ASP A 76 -9.15 21.62 4.96
CA ASP A 76 -9.11 22.49 3.78
C ASP A 76 -9.23 21.75 2.43
N ALA A 77 -9.79 20.54 2.44
CA ALA A 77 -9.90 19.68 1.29
C ALA A 77 -11.21 18.90 1.27
N THR A 78 -11.58 18.42 0.08
CA THR A 78 -12.82 17.66 -0.13
C THR A 78 -12.74 16.25 0.48
N THR A 79 -13.88 15.58 0.58
CA THR A 79 -13.99 14.16 0.97
C THR A 79 -13.49 13.16 -0.09
N GLN A 80 -12.83 13.62 -1.15
CA GLN A 80 -12.27 12.74 -2.16
C GLN A 80 -11.08 11.96 -1.55
N PRO A 81 -11.12 10.61 -1.53
CA PRO A 81 -10.04 9.81 -0.98
C PRO A 81 -8.75 9.96 -1.78
N SER A 82 -7.62 10.00 -1.08
CA SER A 82 -6.29 9.83 -1.62
C SER A 82 -6.03 8.35 -1.98
N GLN A 83 -4.92 8.08 -2.68
CA GLN A 83 -4.50 6.71 -2.96
C GLN A 83 -4.16 5.93 -1.67
N LEU A 84 -3.61 6.63 -0.67
CA LEU A 84 -3.28 6.04 0.63
C LEU A 84 -4.56 5.65 1.39
N ASP A 85 -5.61 6.48 1.35
CA ASP A 85 -6.89 6.17 1.99
C ASP A 85 -7.52 4.90 1.40
N ILE A 86 -7.51 4.77 0.07
CA ILE A 86 -8.03 3.57 -0.60
C ILE A 86 -7.17 2.36 -0.23
N ALA A 87 -5.85 2.52 -0.18
CA ALA A 87 -4.93 1.44 0.17
C ALA A 87 -5.12 0.95 1.61
N GLN A 88 -5.29 1.86 2.55
CA GLN A 88 -5.54 1.54 3.95
C GLN A 88 -6.95 0.96 4.17
N CYS A 89 -7.95 1.45 3.44
CA CYS A 89 -9.29 0.85 3.42
C CYS A 89 -9.22 -0.60 2.93
N ASP A 90 -8.61 -0.84 1.76
CA ASP A 90 -8.40 -2.18 1.22
C ASP A 90 -7.55 -3.06 2.16
N LEU A 91 -6.56 -2.51 2.87
CA LEU A 91 -5.73 -3.29 3.81
C LEU A 91 -6.50 -3.70 5.06
N SER A 92 -7.22 -2.74 5.68
CA SER A 92 -7.95 -2.96 6.93
C SER A 92 -9.21 -3.79 6.76
N GLN A 93 -9.75 -3.89 5.53
CA GLN A 93 -11.00 -4.59 5.21
C GLN A 93 -12.18 -4.09 6.06
N ILE A 94 -12.13 -2.81 6.47
CA ILE A 94 -13.15 -2.10 7.24
C ILE A 94 -13.54 -0.85 6.42
N PRO A 95 -14.80 -0.40 6.44
CA PRO A 95 -15.20 0.86 5.80
C PRO A 95 -14.46 2.08 6.36
N TRP A 96 -14.09 3.02 5.49
CA TRP A 96 -13.46 4.28 5.89
C TRP A 96 -14.40 5.46 5.65
N VAL A 97 -14.45 6.38 6.61
CA VAL A 97 -15.31 7.57 6.61
C VAL A 97 -14.42 8.80 6.60
N ILE A 98 -14.57 9.60 5.55
CA ILE A 98 -13.79 10.82 5.34
C ILE A 98 -14.72 12.01 5.56
N VAL A 99 -14.34 12.90 6.47
CA VAL A 99 -15.05 14.16 6.71
C VAL A 99 -14.21 15.33 6.18
N SER A 100 -14.80 16.25 5.40
CA SER A 100 -14.12 17.50 5.05
C SER A 100 -14.36 18.57 6.11
N TRP A 101 -13.38 19.41 6.35
CA TRP A 101 -13.54 20.59 7.19
C TRP A 101 -12.89 21.80 6.51
N PRO A 102 -13.57 22.96 6.39
CA PRO A 102 -14.79 23.37 7.09
C PRO A 102 -16.13 23.00 6.43
N GLU A 103 -16.15 22.44 5.22
CA GLU A 103 -17.38 22.19 4.46
C GLU A 103 -18.33 21.21 5.15
N SER A 104 -17.80 20.32 5.99
CA SER A 104 -18.56 19.33 6.77
C SER A 104 -19.28 18.29 5.89
N ASP A 105 -18.73 17.97 4.72
CA ASP A 105 -19.21 16.86 3.89
C ASP A 105 -18.65 15.55 4.44
N ILE A 106 -19.37 14.45 4.17
CA ILE A 106 -18.93 13.09 4.54
C ILE A 106 -18.99 12.17 3.34
N ARG A 107 -17.96 11.34 3.21
CA ARG A 107 -17.92 10.19 2.29
C ARG A 107 -17.59 8.93 3.05
N THR A 108 -18.23 7.83 2.69
CA THR A 108 -17.79 6.49 3.09
C THR A 108 -17.24 5.76 1.87
N ILE A 109 -16.06 5.16 2.01
CA ILE A 109 -15.49 4.23 1.04
C ILE A 109 -15.51 2.82 1.63
N MET A 110 -15.75 1.84 0.76
CA MET A 110 -15.77 0.42 1.12
C MET A 110 -14.48 -0.23 0.65
N PRO A 111 -13.94 -1.20 1.39
CA PRO A 111 -12.78 -1.96 0.96
C PRO A 111 -13.12 -2.76 -0.31
N THR A 112 -12.12 -2.90 -1.18
CA THR A 112 -12.13 -3.87 -2.26
C THR A 112 -11.71 -5.22 -1.69
N GLU A 113 -12.52 -6.25 -1.92
CA GLU A 113 -12.16 -7.61 -1.52
C GLU A 113 -11.10 -8.20 -2.46
N GLY A 114 -10.16 -8.95 -1.88
CA GLY A 114 -9.14 -9.67 -2.64
C GLY A 114 -7.98 -8.82 -3.13
N ILE A 115 -7.17 -9.41 -4.01
CA ILE A 115 -5.96 -8.78 -4.54
C ILE A 115 -6.34 -7.81 -5.65
N LYS A 116 -5.98 -6.53 -5.48
CA LYS A 116 -6.18 -5.47 -6.47
C LYS A 116 -5.51 -5.84 -7.80
N PRO A 117 -5.95 -5.36 -8.98
CA PRO A 117 -5.22 -5.58 -10.22
C PRO A 117 -3.73 -5.22 -10.10
N LEU A 118 -2.85 -6.06 -10.64
CA LEU A 118 -1.40 -5.83 -10.63
C LEU A 118 -1.00 -4.68 -11.55
N LEU A 119 -1.68 -4.55 -12.69
CA LEU A 119 -1.43 -3.52 -13.69
C LEU A 119 -2.24 -2.24 -13.38
N GLY A 120 -1.60 -1.08 -13.58
CA GLY A 120 -2.22 0.22 -13.29
C GLY A 120 -2.42 0.50 -11.80
N ARG A 121 -1.89 -0.35 -10.92
CA ARG A 121 -1.96 -0.18 -9.48
C ARG A 121 -1.13 1.03 -9.05
N PRO A 122 -1.68 1.98 -8.29
CA PRO A 122 -0.88 3.08 -7.75
C PRO A 122 0.14 2.56 -6.72
N PHE A 123 1.30 3.21 -6.67
CA PHE A 123 2.34 2.88 -5.71
C PHE A 123 1.98 3.49 -4.34
N VAL A 124 1.86 2.63 -3.33
CA VAL A 124 1.71 3.04 -1.92
C VAL A 124 2.69 2.21 -1.10
N HIS A 125 3.72 2.87 -0.55
CA HIS A 125 4.77 2.19 0.21
C HIS A 125 4.20 1.38 1.38
N GLY A 126 4.64 0.13 1.54
CA GLY A 126 4.16 -0.78 2.58
C GLY A 126 2.89 -1.56 2.21
N ILE A 127 2.11 -1.12 1.22
CA ILE A 127 0.81 -1.74 0.88
C ILE A 127 0.76 -2.22 -0.57
N TRP A 128 1.02 -1.32 -1.54
CA TRP A 128 0.96 -1.57 -2.98
C TRP A 128 2.27 -1.27 -3.68
N ASP A 129 3.38 -1.40 -2.96
CA ASP A 129 4.71 -1.20 -3.53
C ASP A 129 5.15 -2.37 -4.43
N CYS A 130 6.36 -2.24 -4.97
CA CYS A 130 6.95 -3.24 -5.84
C CYS A 130 7.18 -4.60 -5.16
N TYR A 131 7.34 -4.66 -3.83
CA TYR A 131 7.39 -5.94 -3.13
C TYR A 131 6.02 -6.60 -3.07
N ALA A 132 4.98 -5.82 -2.74
CA ALA A 132 3.60 -6.29 -2.75
C ALA A 132 3.18 -6.81 -4.13
N ILE A 133 3.59 -6.16 -5.22
CA ILE A 133 3.33 -6.66 -6.59
C ILE A 133 3.92 -8.06 -6.80
N VAL A 134 5.16 -8.31 -6.36
CA VAL A 134 5.78 -9.64 -6.47
C VAL A 134 5.01 -10.66 -5.65
N ARG A 135 4.72 -10.36 -4.38
CA ARG A 135 3.95 -11.24 -3.49
C ARG A 135 2.58 -11.59 -4.07
N ASP A 136 1.87 -10.57 -4.54
CA ASP A 136 0.53 -10.70 -5.10
C ASP A 136 0.52 -11.50 -6.41
N TRP A 137 1.53 -11.32 -7.27
CA TRP A 137 1.68 -12.14 -8.47
C TRP A 137 1.85 -13.61 -8.12
N TYR A 138 2.74 -13.93 -7.17
CA TYR A 138 2.95 -15.32 -6.73
C TYR A 138 1.72 -15.92 -6.07
N ARG A 139 0.96 -15.11 -5.32
CA ARG A 139 -0.30 -15.54 -4.73
C ARG A 139 -1.36 -15.83 -5.79
N LEU A 140 -1.54 -14.93 -6.77
CA LEU A 140 -2.54 -15.07 -7.84
C LEU A 140 -2.20 -16.20 -8.82
N GLU A 141 -0.95 -16.29 -9.26
CA GLU A 141 -0.55 -17.14 -10.37
C GLU A 141 -0.06 -18.51 -9.94
N ARG A 142 0.35 -18.65 -8.67
CA ARG A 142 0.99 -19.88 -8.16
C ARG A 142 0.42 -20.36 -6.83
N ASP A 143 -0.52 -19.64 -6.21
CA ASP A 143 -1.06 -19.97 -4.88
C ASP A 143 0.06 -20.03 -3.81
N ILE A 144 1.13 -19.26 -3.99
CA ILE A 144 2.30 -19.22 -3.09
C ILE A 144 2.25 -17.95 -2.24
N ASP A 145 2.27 -18.13 -0.91
CA ASP A 145 2.40 -17.05 0.05
C ASP A 145 3.87 -16.72 0.31
N ILE A 146 4.30 -15.54 -0.13
CA ILE A 146 5.62 -14.99 0.15
C ILE A 146 5.54 -14.14 1.44
N PRO A 147 6.48 -14.30 2.40
CA PRO A 147 6.51 -13.53 3.64
C PRO A 147 6.45 -12.02 3.42
N ASP A 148 5.73 -11.30 4.28
CA ASP A 148 5.76 -9.84 4.28
C ASP A 148 6.89 -9.34 5.19
N PHE A 149 7.88 -8.67 4.60
CA PHE A 149 8.99 -8.11 5.37
C PHE A 149 8.73 -6.65 5.70
N GLU A 150 9.03 -6.28 6.94
CA GLU A 150 9.01 -4.89 7.39
C GLU A 150 9.99 -4.06 6.55
N ARG A 151 9.54 -2.88 6.15
CA ARG A 151 10.28 -1.96 5.29
C ARG A 151 10.00 -0.52 5.68
N SER A 152 10.83 0.00 6.58
CA SER A 152 10.78 1.39 7.03
C SER A 152 10.85 2.36 5.85
N ASP A 153 10.10 3.45 5.88
CA ASP A 153 10.13 4.44 4.82
C ASP A 153 11.55 4.98 4.52
N GLY A 154 11.80 5.32 3.26
CA GLY A 154 13.09 5.86 2.78
C GLY A 154 14.29 4.91 2.87
N TRP A 155 14.09 3.60 3.09
CA TRP A 155 15.19 2.62 3.19
C TRP A 155 16.09 2.60 1.94
N TRP A 156 15.50 2.85 0.76
CA TRP A 156 16.22 2.94 -0.51
C TRP A 156 17.18 4.13 -0.59
N GLU A 157 16.94 5.21 0.15
CA GLU A 157 17.83 6.38 0.18
C GLU A 157 19.06 6.15 1.05
N ARG A 158 18.96 5.23 2.02
CA ARG A 158 20.06 4.87 2.93
C ARG A 158 21.02 3.84 2.34
N GLY A 159 20.81 3.44 1.09
CA GLY A 159 21.63 2.43 0.40
C GLY A 159 21.36 1.00 0.89
N GLU A 160 20.28 0.77 1.63
CA GLU A 160 19.86 -0.57 2.00
C GLU A 160 19.35 -1.31 0.76
N ASN A 161 19.58 -2.62 0.68
CA ASN A 161 19.05 -3.47 -0.37
C ASN A 161 18.17 -4.56 0.24
N LEU A 162 16.97 -4.16 0.63
CA LEU A 162 16.00 -4.99 1.34
C LEU A 162 15.67 -6.27 0.56
N TYR A 163 15.57 -6.16 -0.77
CA TYR A 163 15.37 -7.32 -1.62
C TYR A 163 16.53 -8.30 -1.51
N MET A 164 17.78 -7.85 -1.73
CA MET A 164 18.95 -8.74 -1.72
C MET A 164 19.19 -9.36 -0.33
N LYS A 165 18.70 -8.71 0.73
CA LYS A 165 18.76 -9.26 2.08
C LYS A 165 17.77 -10.41 2.28
N ASN A 166 16.56 -10.28 1.76
CA ASN A 166 15.43 -11.15 2.14
C ASN A 166 15.06 -12.20 1.08
N TYR A 167 15.65 -12.16 -0.13
CA TYR A 167 15.22 -13.04 -1.22
C TYR A 167 15.35 -14.52 -0.90
N ALA A 168 16.45 -14.92 -0.27
CA ALA A 168 16.69 -16.31 0.11
C ALA A 168 15.66 -16.79 1.14
N ASP A 169 15.33 -15.94 2.12
CA ASP A 169 14.32 -16.22 3.15
C ASP A 169 12.91 -16.27 2.55
N ALA A 170 12.66 -15.52 1.47
CA ALA A 170 11.46 -15.65 0.64
C ALA A 170 11.48 -16.84 -0.32
N GLY A 171 12.51 -17.69 -0.29
CA GLY A 171 12.61 -18.91 -1.10
C GLY A 171 13.17 -18.69 -2.51
N PHE A 172 13.65 -17.50 -2.83
CA PHE A 172 14.29 -17.18 -4.11
C PHE A 172 15.76 -17.60 -4.13
N THR A 173 16.26 -17.85 -5.33
CA THR A 173 17.65 -18.20 -5.63
C THR A 173 18.12 -17.47 -6.86
N GLU A 174 19.40 -17.14 -6.93
CA GLU A 174 19.96 -16.43 -8.08
C GLU A 174 19.82 -17.25 -9.38
N CYS A 175 19.38 -16.59 -10.44
CA CYS A 175 19.16 -17.20 -11.75
C CYS A 175 20.25 -16.75 -12.72
N SER A 176 21.07 -17.69 -13.18
CA SER A 176 22.07 -17.49 -14.25
C SER A 176 21.69 -18.19 -15.56
N SER A 177 20.50 -18.79 -15.62
CA SER A 177 19.96 -19.50 -16.79
C SER A 177 19.04 -18.59 -17.62
N GLU A 178 18.48 -19.12 -18.72
CA GLU A 178 17.42 -18.42 -19.45
C GLU A 178 16.25 -18.03 -18.52
N LEU A 179 15.72 -16.83 -18.76
CA LEU A 179 14.62 -16.26 -17.98
C LEU A 179 13.32 -17.04 -18.19
N GLN A 180 12.62 -17.30 -17.09
CA GLN A 180 11.36 -18.01 -17.05
C GLN A 180 10.27 -17.15 -16.41
N MET A 181 9.01 -17.48 -16.72
CA MET A 181 7.86 -16.83 -16.09
C MET A 181 7.88 -17.06 -14.58
N GLY A 182 7.83 -15.97 -13.82
CA GLY A 182 7.97 -15.97 -12.37
C GLY A 182 9.36 -15.55 -11.89
N ASP A 183 10.37 -15.50 -12.78
CA ASP A 183 11.65 -14.89 -12.41
C ASP A 183 11.45 -13.41 -12.10
N VAL A 184 12.03 -12.96 -10.98
CA VAL A 184 11.95 -11.58 -10.52
C VAL A 184 13.24 -10.87 -10.92
N ILE A 185 13.10 -9.80 -11.69
CA ILE A 185 14.21 -8.93 -12.07
C ILE A 185 14.21 -7.74 -11.12
N ILE A 186 15.32 -7.55 -10.42
CA ILE A 186 15.55 -6.37 -9.60
C ILE A 186 16.55 -5.49 -10.32
N MET A 187 16.14 -4.24 -10.43
CA MET A 187 16.93 -3.17 -11.00
C MET A 187 17.01 -2.05 -9.97
N GLN A 188 18.23 -1.57 -9.73
CA GLN A 188 18.42 -0.34 -8.98
C GLN A 188 18.43 0.82 -9.97
N VAL A 189 17.41 1.67 -9.91
CA VAL A 189 17.37 2.91 -10.69
C VAL A 189 17.98 4.03 -9.85
N THR A 190 19.30 4.19 -9.94
CA THR A 190 19.96 5.40 -9.40
C THR A 190 19.74 6.56 -10.36
N ALA A 191 18.68 7.33 -10.12
CA ALA A 191 18.46 8.74 -10.46
C ALA A 191 16.99 8.99 -10.80
N TRP A 192 16.47 10.12 -10.31
CA TRP A 192 15.31 10.81 -10.87
C TRP A 192 15.36 10.79 -12.40
N CYS A 193 14.63 9.87 -13.04
CA CYS A 193 14.53 9.81 -14.49
C CYS A 193 13.06 9.91 -14.89
N ARG A 194 12.69 11.11 -15.32
CA ARG A 194 11.42 11.43 -15.98
C ARG A 194 11.33 10.52 -17.22
N LEU A 195 10.42 9.55 -17.19
CA LEU A 195 10.22 8.52 -18.22
C LEU A 195 10.24 9.10 -19.64
N ARG A 196 11.34 8.88 -20.37
CA ARG A 196 11.37 8.74 -21.83
C ARG A 196 12.13 7.45 -22.16
N TRP A 197 11.49 6.61 -22.96
CA TRP A 197 11.96 5.32 -23.44
C TRP A 197 13.36 5.37 -24.09
N ASP A 198 13.76 6.52 -24.65
CA ASP A 198 15.04 6.73 -25.33
C ASP A 198 16.29 6.73 -24.43
N TRP A 199 16.16 6.74 -23.09
CA TRP A 199 17.31 6.83 -22.18
C TRP A 199 17.96 5.47 -21.83
N MET A 200 17.29 4.34 -22.02
CA MET A 200 17.85 3.02 -21.68
C MET A 200 19.08 2.66 -22.54
N GLU A 201 19.22 3.22 -23.75
CA GLU A 201 20.37 2.95 -24.63
C GLU A 201 21.59 3.86 -24.35
N ARG A 202 21.49 4.87 -23.48
CA ARG A 202 22.55 5.90 -23.32
C ARG A 202 22.89 6.29 -21.87
N SER A 203 22.38 5.59 -20.86
CA SER A 203 22.69 5.94 -19.46
C SER A 203 24.15 5.61 -19.11
N PRO A 204 24.95 6.57 -18.61
CA PRO A 204 26.30 6.32 -18.12
C PRO A 204 26.33 5.78 -16.68
N TYR A 205 25.17 5.60 -16.04
CA TYR A 205 25.08 5.06 -14.68
C TYR A 205 25.05 3.53 -14.73
N PRO A 206 25.86 2.84 -13.89
CA PRO A 206 25.84 1.38 -13.83
C PRO A 206 24.46 0.91 -13.36
N VAL A 207 23.71 0.26 -14.25
CA VAL A 207 22.51 -0.48 -13.88
C VAL A 207 22.98 -1.82 -13.34
N THR A 208 22.81 -2.04 -12.04
CA THR A 208 23.03 -3.38 -11.47
C THR A 208 21.74 -4.16 -11.63
N LEU A 209 21.79 -5.25 -12.39
CA LEU A 209 20.67 -6.17 -12.63
C LEU A 209 20.91 -7.44 -11.82
N SER A 210 19.91 -7.87 -11.07
CA SER A 210 19.92 -9.15 -10.36
C SER A 210 18.61 -9.89 -10.66
N VAL A 211 18.70 -11.18 -10.95
CA VAL A 211 17.54 -12.01 -11.32
C VAL A 211 17.43 -13.17 -10.35
N TRP A 212 16.24 -13.38 -9.78
CA TRP A 212 16.01 -14.49 -8.86
C TRP A 212 14.80 -15.36 -9.23
N ARG A 213 14.89 -16.64 -8.87
CA ARG A 213 13.91 -17.71 -9.12
C ARG A 213 13.56 -18.46 -7.83
N MET A 214 12.28 -18.67 -7.56
CA MET A 214 11.82 -19.39 -6.37
C MET A 214 12.00 -20.91 -6.52
N LYS A 215 12.53 -21.59 -5.49
CA LYS A 215 12.72 -23.05 -5.48
C LYS A 215 11.42 -23.79 -5.11
N CYS A 216 10.45 -23.91 -6.03
CA CYS A 216 9.38 -24.93 -5.95
C CYS A 216 8.61 -25.11 -7.28
N PHE A 217 8.78 -26.28 -7.91
CA PHE A 217 7.91 -27.01 -8.86
C PHE A 217 7.51 -26.40 -10.25
N PRO A 218 7.20 -27.24 -11.27
CA PRO A 218 7.33 -26.87 -12.69
C PRO A 218 6.08 -26.25 -13.36
N VAL A 219 6.35 -25.13 -14.05
CA VAL A 219 5.93 -24.67 -15.41
C VAL A 219 4.52 -25.00 -15.95
N VAL A 220 3.71 -23.95 -16.26
CA VAL A 220 2.91 -23.74 -17.51
C VAL A 220 2.69 -22.21 -17.75
N TYR A 221 2.49 -21.80 -19.02
CA TYR A 221 2.78 -20.51 -19.72
C TYR A 221 1.74 -19.37 -19.72
N TRP A 222 2.21 -18.10 -19.83
CA TRP A 222 2.03 -17.04 -20.90
C TRP A 222 2.41 -15.64 -20.29
N VAL A 223 3.06 -14.65 -20.92
CA VAL A 223 2.88 -13.99 -22.23
C VAL A 223 4.19 -13.36 -22.77
N ASP A 224 4.34 -13.50 -24.09
CA ASP A 224 5.06 -12.70 -25.09
C ASP A 224 5.59 -11.30 -24.66
N VAL A 225 6.92 -11.16 -24.63
CA VAL A 225 7.57 -9.88 -24.95
C VAL A 225 8.64 -10.18 -25.98
N SER A 226 8.32 -9.90 -27.23
CA SER A 226 9.30 -9.73 -28.30
C SER A 226 10.31 -8.64 -27.90
N VAL A 227 11.41 -9.03 -27.26
CA VAL A 227 12.61 -8.21 -27.17
C VAL A 227 13.65 -8.86 -28.07
N ARG A 228 13.74 -8.35 -29.30
CA ARG A 228 14.95 -8.52 -30.10
C ARG A 228 16.09 -7.86 -29.33
N TRP A 229 17.04 -8.64 -28.85
CA TRP A 229 18.38 -8.10 -28.61
C TRP A 229 19.33 -8.60 -29.70
N MET A 230 19.98 -7.59 -30.28
CA MET A 230 20.97 -7.67 -31.33
C MET A 230 22.12 -8.58 -30.92
N GLY A 231 22.51 -9.46 -31.83
CA GLY A 231 23.81 -10.09 -31.78
C GLY A 231 24.91 -9.05 -31.84
N VAL A 232 25.93 -9.24 -31.02
CA VAL A 232 27.29 -8.85 -31.39
C VAL A 232 28.16 -10.06 -31.10
N THR A 233 28.41 -10.84 -32.15
CA THR A 233 29.60 -11.66 -32.25
C THR A 233 30.78 -10.70 -32.35
N LEU A 234 31.83 -10.92 -31.58
CA LEU A 234 33.17 -10.51 -31.95
C LEU A 234 34.16 -11.56 -31.44
N HIS A 235 35.07 -11.91 -32.35
CA HIS A 235 36.09 -12.94 -32.25
C HIS A 235 37.04 -12.79 -31.06
#